data_AF-X0VVZ8-F1
#
_entry.id   AF-X0VVZ8-F1
#
_cell.length_a   1.000
_cell.length_b   1.000
_cell.length_c   1.000
_cell.angle_alpha   90.00
_cell.angle_beta   90.00
_cell.angle_gamma   90.00
#
_symmetry.space_group_name_H-M   'P 1'
#
loop_
_entity.id
_entity.type
_entity.pdbx_description
1 polymer ?
#
loop_
_entity_poly.entity_id
_entity_poly.type
_entity_poly.pdbx_seq_one_letter_code
_entity_poly.pdbx_strand_id
1 'polypeptide(L)'
;MIAVHEDRGPRQVGSPSCEFGVSTFRPGSPLTERDLSQLWEGQRFPPQALTTTSGRPLQVLYRGRRGGGPGPDFRDAVIQAPWGTLKGDVELHVRTSDFRRHGHQHDPAYNRLALHLVFWPDEPQDTLLASGRRVPVAALAPWLERRQEEIRRWLEGPALWQEPCRSAAGRMGDEAVAAVLDRLGDIRFRRRTAELRRALAGQDRDEVLYRALLEALGYGGNREAFLHLA
;
A
#
# COMPACT_ATOMS: atom_id res chain seq x y z
N MET A 1 -27.80 52.93 26.40
CA MET A 1 -27.76 52.21 27.69
C MET A 1 -28.83 51.13 27.53
N ILE A 2 -28.56 49.86 27.24
CA ILE A 2 -27.59 48.91 27.81
C ILE A 2 -27.19 47.93 26.69
N ALA A 3 -25.90 47.58 26.65
CA ALA A 3 -25.36 46.51 25.84
C ALA A 3 -25.57 45.16 26.54
N VAL A 4 -25.89 44.11 25.80
CA VAL A 4 -25.66 42.72 26.22
C VAL A 4 -24.97 42.00 25.06
N HIS A 5 -23.65 41.96 25.16
CA HIS A 5 -22.76 41.13 24.37
C HIS A 5 -22.77 39.74 25.03
N GLU A 6 -23.35 38.72 24.39
CA GLU A 6 -23.06 37.33 24.74
C GLU A 6 -21.87 36.87 23.89
N ASP A 7 -20.69 36.88 24.51
CA ASP A 7 -19.46 36.32 23.98
C ASP A 7 -19.47 34.80 24.17
N ARG A 8 -19.72 34.05 23.09
CA ARG A 8 -19.56 32.58 23.06
C ARG A 8 -18.27 32.26 22.33
N GLY A 9 -17.19 32.12 23.10
CA GLY A 9 -15.90 31.64 22.61
C GLY A 9 -15.99 30.25 21.96
N PRO A 10 -15.03 29.90 21.08
CA PRO A 10 -15.06 28.66 20.33
C PRO A 10 -14.89 27.44 21.25
N ARG A 11 -15.81 26.48 21.13
CA ARG A 11 -15.72 25.17 21.78
C ARG A 11 -14.50 24.43 21.25
N GLN A 12 -13.55 24.13 22.14
CA GLN A 12 -12.47 23.19 21.86
C GLN A 12 -13.08 21.80 21.65
N VAL A 13 -12.95 21.28 20.45
CA VAL A 13 -13.23 19.87 20.14
C VAL A 13 -11.97 19.08 20.49
N GLY A 14 -12.00 18.41 21.64
CA GLY A 14 -10.94 17.49 22.05
C GLY A 14 -10.75 16.40 21.00
N SER A 15 -9.54 16.31 20.45
CA SER A 15 -9.14 15.23 19.56
C SER A 15 -8.90 13.98 20.41
N PRO A 16 -9.44 12.80 20.05
CA PRO A 16 -9.07 11.57 20.72
C PRO A 16 -7.63 11.23 20.32
N SER A 17 -6.72 11.36 21.28
CA SER A 17 -5.34 10.92 21.17
C SER A 17 -5.33 9.39 21.06
N CYS A 18 -5.21 8.87 19.83
CA CYS A 18 -4.75 7.51 19.61
C CYS A 18 -3.29 7.44 20.08
N GLU A 19 -3.06 6.86 21.25
CA GLU A 19 -1.73 6.49 21.70
C GLU A 19 -1.16 5.40 20.77
N PHE A 20 -0.42 5.83 19.74
CA PHE A 20 0.48 4.94 19.04
C PHE A 20 1.60 4.59 20.02
N GLY A 21 1.57 3.37 20.56
CA GLY A 21 2.67 2.83 21.33
C GLY A 21 3.96 2.93 20.52
N VAL A 22 4.82 3.87 20.89
CA VAL A 22 6.15 4.01 20.32
C VAL A 22 6.93 2.77 20.76
N SER A 23 7.14 1.85 19.83
CA SER A 23 7.94 0.65 20.04
C SER A 23 9.34 1.08 20.48
N THR A 24 9.69 0.85 21.74
CA THR A 24 11.00 1.17 22.28
C THR A 24 12.03 0.22 21.69
N PHE A 25 12.82 0.72 20.73
CA PHE A 25 13.90 -0.03 20.10
C PHE A 25 15.05 -0.25 21.10
N ARG A 26 15.67 -1.45 21.07
CA ARG A 26 16.88 -1.78 21.87
C ARG A 26 18.13 -1.76 20.98
N PRO A 27 19.17 -0.97 21.30
CA PRO A 27 20.42 -0.95 20.55
C PRO A 27 21.06 -2.35 20.48
N GLY A 28 21.38 -2.83 19.27
CA GLY A 28 22.03 -4.13 19.04
C GLY A 28 21.12 -5.29 18.66
N SER A 29 19.79 -5.12 18.64
CA SER A 29 18.87 -6.13 18.12
C SER A 29 18.94 -6.26 16.59
N PRO A 30 18.75 -7.46 16.03
CA PRO A 30 18.73 -7.67 14.58
C PRO A 30 17.53 -6.95 13.94
N LEU A 31 17.71 -6.47 12.71
CA LEU A 31 16.63 -5.87 11.93
C LEU A 31 15.55 -6.90 11.60
N THR A 32 14.30 -6.49 11.68
CA THR A 32 13.12 -7.34 11.48
C THR A 32 12.29 -6.89 10.27
N GLU A 33 11.41 -7.75 9.76
CA GLU A 33 10.44 -7.38 8.70
C GLU A 33 9.53 -6.24 9.13
N ARG A 34 9.21 -6.16 10.43
CA ARG A 34 8.46 -5.03 11.00
C ARG A 34 9.20 -3.71 10.82
N ASP A 35 10.52 -3.69 11.01
CA ASP A 35 11.33 -2.50 10.79
C ASP A 35 11.34 -2.13 9.30
N LEU A 36 11.47 -3.12 8.40
CA LEU A 36 11.40 -2.88 6.96
C LEU A 36 10.02 -2.33 6.53
N SER A 37 8.95 -2.85 7.11
CA SER A 37 7.58 -2.38 6.91
C SER A 37 7.41 -0.93 7.35
N GLN A 38 7.98 -0.53 8.48
CA GLN A 38 7.96 0.87 8.94
C GLN A 38 8.78 1.80 8.06
N LEU A 39 9.96 1.34 7.60
CA LEU A 39 10.79 2.09 6.65
C LEU A 39 10.05 2.33 5.33
N TRP A 40 9.42 1.28 4.78
CA TRP A 40 8.62 1.37 3.55
C TRP A 40 7.36 2.22 3.75
N GLU A 41 6.60 1.98 4.81
CA GLU A 41 5.38 2.74 5.08
C GLU A 41 5.69 4.23 5.22
N GLY A 42 6.69 4.57 6.03
CA GLY A 42 7.08 5.97 6.22
C GLY A 42 7.92 6.55 5.07
N GLN A 43 8.34 5.74 4.10
CA GLN A 43 9.36 6.06 3.09
C GLN A 43 10.55 6.79 3.73
N ARG A 44 11.07 6.23 4.83
CA ARG A 44 12.06 6.88 5.71
C ARG A 44 13.51 6.71 5.26
N PHE A 45 13.74 6.10 4.11
CA PHE A 45 15.06 5.97 3.50
C PHE A 45 15.23 7.02 2.38
N PRO A 46 16.46 7.47 2.11
CA PRO A 46 16.72 8.39 1.00
C PRO A 46 16.36 7.72 -0.34
N PRO A 47 15.83 8.45 -1.33
CA PRO A 47 15.41 7.86 -2.61
C PRO A 47 16.48 7.02 -3.31
N GLN A 48 17.75 7.37 -3.12
CA GLN A 48 18.90 6.69 -3.71
C GLN A 48 19.15 5.30 -3.10
N ALA A 49 18.60 5.00 -1.92
CA ALA A 49 18.71 3.69 -1.29
C ALA A 49 17.88 2.61 -1.98
N LEU A 50 16.85 2.99 -2.74
CA LEU A 50 15.99 2.03 -3.41
C LEU A 50 16.55 1.67 -4.80
N THR A 51 17.43 0.67 -4.81
CA THR A 51 18.03 0.13 -6.03
C THR A 51 17.80 -1.37 -6.13
N THR A 52 17.63 -1.87 -7.36
CA THR A 52 17.61 -3.32 -7.58
C THR A 52 18.96 -3.96 -7.23
N THR A 53 18.97 -5.28 -7.07
CA THR A 53 20.22 -6.08 -6.93
C THR A 53 21.17 -5.91 -8.12
N SER A 54 20.65 -5.53 -9.29
CA SER A 54 21.42 -5.15 -10.49
C SER A 54 21.84 -3.67 -10.54
N GLY A 55 21.68 -2.92 -9.45
CA GLY A 55 22.13 -1.53 -9.31
C GLY A 55 21.24 -0.50 -10.01
N ARG A 56 20.01 -0.85 -10.40
CA ARG A 56 19.12 0.07 -11.11
C ARG A 56 18.23 0.84 -10.13
N PRO A 57 18.17 2.18 -10.22
CA PRO A 57 17.39 2.98 -9.28
C PRO A 57 15.89 2.80 -9.51
N LEU A 58 15.13 2.83 -8.42
CA LEU A 58 13.67 2.82 -8.42
C LEU A 58 13.14 4.06 -7.69
N GLN A 59 12.01 4.57 -8.15
CA GLN A 59 11.32 5.69 -7.51
C GLN A 59 9.91 5.28 -7.12
N VAL A 60 9.56 5.45 -5.85
CA VAL A 60 8.20 5.20 -5.36
C VAL A 60 7.31 6.38 -5.73
N LEU A 61 6.35 6.17 -6.64
CA LEU A 61 5.32 7.16 -6.98
C LEU A 61 4.11 7.02 -6.05
N TYR A 62 3.81 5.79 -5.64
CA TYR A 62 2.83 5.45 -4.63
C TYR A 62 3.29 4.18 -3.91
N ARG A 63 3.50 4.24 -2.59
CA ARG A 63 4.02 3.12 -1.79
C ARG A 63 3.07 1.92 -1.68
N GLY A 64 1.80 2.10 -2.06
CA GLY A 64 0.73 1.14 -1.84
C GLY A 64 0.00 1.34 -0.51
N ARG A 65 -1.05 0.56 -0.29
CA ARG A 65 -1.80 0.50 0.98
C ARG A 65 -1.34 -0.70 1.77
N ARG A 66 -1.16 -0.54 3.08
CA ARG A 66 -0.80 -1.65 3.97
C ARG A 66 -1.81 -2.79 3.84
N GLY A 67 -1.32 -4.01 3.66
CA GLY A 67 -2.09 -5.24 3.72
C GLY A 67 -2.64 -5.45 5.13
N GLY A 68 -3.87 -5.97 5.22
CA GLY A 68 -4.56 -6.24 6.48
C GLY A 68 -4.78 -7.71 6.77
N GLY A 69 -4.21 -8.61 5.98
CA GLY A 69 -4.46 -10.05 6.04
C GLY A 69 -3.56 -10.81 5.07
N PRO A 70 -3.91 -12.06 4.69
CA PRO A 70 -3.10 -12.89 3.83
C PRO A 70 -2.73 -12.22 2.49
N GLY A 71 -1.55 -12.60 1.98
CA GLY A 71 -0.96 -12.02 0.78
C GLY A 71 -0.01 -10.86 1.09
N PRO A 72 0.27 -10.00 0.10
CA PRO A 72 1.42 -9.12 0.18
C PRO A 72 1.28 -7.98 1.20
N ASP A 73 2.44 -7.56 1.73
CA ASP A 73 2.54 -6.51 2.75
C ASP A 73 1.93 -5.16 2.34
N PHE A 74 2.09 -4.77 1.07
CA PHE A 74 1.51 -3.54 0.52
C PHE A 74 0.87 -3.80 -0.84
N ARG A 75 -0.34 -3.26 -1.03
CA ARG A 75 -1.15 -3.47 -2.23
C ARG A 75 -1.22 -2.23 -3.13
N ASP A 76 -1.26 -2.49 -4.44
CA ASP A 76 -1.43 -1.47 -5.49
C ASP A 76 -0.37 -0.34 -5.50
N ALA A 77 0.86 -0.65 -5.13
CA ALA A 77 2.00 0.26 -5.28
C ALA A 77 2.24 0.63 -6.76
N VAL A 78 2.81 1.82 -6.96
CA VAL A 78 3.23 2.34 -8.25
C VAL A 78 4.68 2.79 -8.14
N ILE A 79 5.56 2.14 -8.90
CA ILE A 79 7.01 2.33 -8.82
C ILE A 79 7.52 2.66 -10.22
N GLN A 80 8.24 3.76 -10.36
CA GLN A 80 8.93 4.11 -11.58
C GLN A 80 10.28 3.43 -11.62
N ALA A 81 10.53 2.66 -12.68
CA ALA A 81 11.83 2.08 -12.99
C ALA A 81 12.34 2.59 -14.35
N PRO A 82 13.64 2.41 -14.68
CA PRO A 82 14.15 2.87 -15.96
C PRO A 82 13.61 2.07 -17.16
N TRP A 83 12.99 0.91 -16.93
CA TRP A 83 12.32 0.10 -17.97
C TRP A 83 10.81 0.34 -18.04
N GLY A 84 10.25 1.24 -17.23
CA GLY A 84 8.82 1.55 -17.22
C GLY A 84 8.20 1.60 -15.83
N THR A 85 6.91 1.94 -15.80
CA THR A 85 6.13 2.01 -14.55
C THR A 85 5.63 0.63 -14.15
N LEU A 86 6.06 0.18 -12.97
CA LEU A 86 5.59 -1.03 -12.32
C LEU A 86 4.33 -0.73 -11.50
N LYS A 87 3.29 -1.53 -11.67
CA LYS A 87 2.03 -1.43 -10.91
C LYS A 87 1.68 -2.79 -10.34
N GLY A 88 1.51 -2.87 -9.03
CA GLY A 88 1.27 -4.13 -8.36
C GLY A 88 1.59 -4.05 -6.88
N ASP A 89 1.84 -5.19 -6.27
CA ASP A 89 2.01 -5.29 -4.83
C ASP A 89 3.50 -5.28 -4.44
N VAL A 90 3.79 -4.98 -3.19
CA VAL A 90 5.15 -4.98 -2.64
C VAL A 90 5.18 -5.95 -1.48
N GLU A 91 6.20 -6.81 -1.50
CA GLU A 91 6.45 -7.78 -0.44
C GLU A 91 7.79 -7.50 0.22
N LEU A 92 7.85 -7.67 1.55
CA LEU A 92 9.00 -7.31 2.37
C LEU A 92 9.56 -8.52 3.11
N HIS A 93 10.87 -8.73 3.04
CA HIS A 93 11.54 -9.77 3.82
C HIS A 93 12.89 -9.30 4.37
N VAL A 94 13.42 -9.99 5.38
CA VAL A 94 14.81 -9.74 5.81
C VAL A 94 15.77 -10.21 4.71
N ARG A 95 15.51 -11.37 4.11
CA ARG A 95 16.35 -11.98 3.05
C ARG A 95 15.54 -12.28 1.80
N THR A 96 16.19 -12.31 0.65
CA THR A 96 15.54 -12.74 -0.61
C THR A 96 15.01 -14.17 -0.52
N SER A 97 15.77 -15.06 0.12
CA SER A 97 15.40 -16.47 0.27
C SER A 97 14.14 -16.71 1.12
N ASP A 98 13.76 -15.76 1.98
CA ASP A 98 12.60 -15.89 2.86
C ASP A 98 11.28 -16.00 2.09
N PHE A 99 11.19 -15.36 0.91
CA PHE A 99 10.03 -15.50 0.02
C PHE A 99 9.75 -16.98 -0.34
N ARG A 100 10.83 -17.75 -0.60
CA ARG A 100 10.69 -19.18 -0.87
C ARG A 100 10.46 -20.00 0.39
N ARG A 101 11.12 -19.63 1.48
CA ARG A 101 11.00 -20.28 2.79
C ARG A 101 9.56 -20.22 3.32
N HIS A 102 8.85 -19.13 3.06
CA HIS A 102 7.45 -18.94 3.43
C HIS A 102 6.46 -19.56 2.42
N GLY A 103 6.93 -20.07 1.29
CA GLY A 103 6.10 -20.74 0.29
C GLY A 103 5.39 -19.80 -0.70
N HIS A 104 5.69 -18.50 -0.68
CA HIS A 104 5.01 -17.49 -1.50
C HIS A 104 5.23 -17.68 -3.02
N GLN A 105 6.32 -18.34 -3.42
CA GLN A 105 6.59 -18.72 -4.81
C GLN A 105 5.55 -19.67 -5.41
N HIS A 106 4.77 -20.34 -4.59
CA HIS A 106 3.68 -21.23 -5.03
C HIS A 106 2.29 -20.65 -4.79
N ASP A 107 2.19 -19.47 -4.17
CA ASP A 107 0.92 -18.87 -3.77
C ASP A 107 0.45 -17.83 -4.82
N PRO A 108 -0.69 -18.07 -5.50
CA PRO A 108 -1.24 -17.14 -6.47
C PRO A 108 -1.58 -15.75 -5.91
N ALA A 109 -1.76 -15.59 -4.60
CA ALA A 109 -1.99 -14.28 -3.97
C ALA A 109 -0.84 -13.29 -4.25
N TYR A 110 0.36 -13.79 -4.52
CA TYR A 110 1.57 -13.01 -4.79
C TYR A 110 1.78 -12.73 -6.29
N ASN A 111 0.91 -13.22 -7.20
CA ASN A 111 1.07 -13.03 -8.65
C ASN A 111 0.98 -11.56 -9.12
N ARG A 112 0.55 -10.67 -8.23
CA ARG A 112 0.48 -9.23 -8.48
C ARG A 112 1.72 -8.47 -8.01
N LEU A 113 2.73 -9.12 -7.43
CA LEU A 113 3.96 -8.47 -6.99
C LEU A 113 4.64 -7.67 -8.10
N ALA A 114 4.87 -6.39 -7.83
CA ALA A 114 5.67 -5.47 -8.64
C ALA A 114 7.09 -5.32 -8.11
N LEU A 115 7.32 -5.53 -6.81
CA LEU A 115 8.63 -5.43 -6.18
C LEU A 115 8.73 -6.39 -4.99
N HIS A 116 9.88 -7.04 -4.86
CA HIS A 116 10.28 -7.70 -3.62
C HIS A 116 11.39 -6.84 -2.99
N LEU A 117 11.13 -6.24 -1.83
CA LEU A 117 12.09 -5.40 -1.12
C LEU A 117 12.66 -6.17 0.06
N VAL A 118 13.99 -6.21 0.16
CA VAL A 118 14.67 -6.92 1.24
C VAL A 118 15.69 -6.04 1.95
N PHE A 119 16.04 -6.43 3.17
CA PHE A 119 17.30 -5.94 3.74
C PHE A 119 18.48 -6.55 2.98
N TRP A 120 18.62 -7.88 2.99
CA TRP A 120 19.82 -8.58 2.51
C TRP A 120 19.55 -9.43 1.27
N PRO A 121 20.21 -9.17 0.14
CA PRO A 121 20.06 -9.97 -1.07
C PRO A 121 20.98 -11.20 -1.00
N ASP A 122 20.49 -12.30 -0.44
CA ASP A 122 21.23 -13.57 -0.34
C ASP A 122 21.06 -14.47 -1.57
N GLU A 123 20.36 -13.97 -2.59
CA GLU A 123 20.18 -14.64 -3.88
C GLU A 123 20.43 -13.69 -5.05
N PRO A 124 21.08 -14.16 -6.12
CA PRO A 124 21.46 -13.30 -7.23
C PRO A 124 20.31 -13.02 -8.22
N GLN A 125 19.14 -13.65 -8.04
CA GLN A 125 18.07 -13.66 -9.05
C GLN A 125 16.85 -12.86 -8.60
N ASP A 126 16.12 -12.35 -9.60
CA ASP A 126 14.76 -11.86 -9.43
C ASP A 126 13.84 -12.94 -8.85
N THR A 127 12.86 -12.51 -8.07
CA THR A 127 11.91 -13.40 -7.40
C THR A 127 10.97 -14.02 -8.42
N LEU A 128 10.88 -15.36 -8.43
CA LEU A 128 9.98 -16.12 -9.30
C LEU A 128 8.63 -16.31 -8.60
N LEU A 129 7.55 -15.89 -9.26
CA LEU A 129 6.19 -16.05 -8.77
C LEU A 129 5.56 -17.37 -9.28
N ALA A 130 4.44 -17.76 -8.66
CA ALA A 130 3.64 -18.92 -9.10
C ALA A 130 3.16 -18.80 -10.56
N SER A 131 2.94 -17.57 -11.04
CA SER A 131 2.60 -17.26 -12.44
C SER A 131 3.76 -17.45 -13.43
N GLY A 132 4.97 -17.75 -12.96
CA GLY A 132 6.19 -17.82 -13.77
C GLY A 132 6.82 -16.45 -14.06
N ARG A 133 6.19 -15.35 -13.61
CA ARG A 133 6.75 -14.00 -13.77
C ARG A 133 7.93 -13.80 -12.83
N ARG A 134 8.95 -13.08 -13.30
CA ARG A 134 10.08 -12.61 -12.49
C ARG A 134 9.84 -11.19 -12.02
N VAL A 135 10.07 -10.94 -10.74
CA VAL A 135 9.88 -9.65 -10.09
C VAL A 135 11.23 -9.13 -9.60
N PRO A 136 11.56 -7.85 -9.88
CA PRO A 136 12.81 -7.27 -9.42
C PRO A 136 12.92 -7.34 -7.90
N VAL A 137 14.12 -7.66 -7.43
CA VAL A 137 14.48 -7.54 -6.01
C VAL A 137 15.21 -6.23 -5.81
N ALA A 138 14.73 -5.40 -4.88
CA ALA A 138 15.47 -4.26 -4.36
C ALA A 138 16.02 -4.60 -2.98
N ALA A 139 17.24 -4.15 -2.70
CA ALA A 139 17.91 -4.42 -1.45
C ALA A 139 18.40 -3.12 -0.84
N LEU A 140 18.11 -2.94 0.45
CA LEU A 140 18.66 -1.81 1.18
C LEU A 140 20.12 -2.07 1.60
N ALA A 141 20.52 -3.33 1.85
CA ALA A 141 21.83 -3.71 2.39
C ALA A 141 23.06 -3.02 1.78
N PRO A 142 23.19 -2.86 0.45
CA PRO A 142 24.34 -2.15 -0.14
C PRO A 142 24.48 -0.71 0.34
N TRP A 143 23.39 -0.07 0.76
CA TRP A 143 23.40 1.23 1.45
C TRP A 143 23.65 1.11 2.97
N LEU A 144 23.32 -0.03 3.57
CA LEU A 144 23.36 -0.29 5.01
C LEU A 144 24.71 -0.80 5.53
N GLU A 145 25.48 -1.53 4.72
CA GLU A 145 26.77 -2.11 5.12
C GLU A 145 27.78 -1.06 5.57
N ARG A 146 27.66 0.17 5.07
CA ARG A 146 28.48 1.31 5.51
C ARG A 146 27.91 2.05 6.73
N ARG A 147 26.66 1.80 7.14
CA ARG A 147 25.80 2.74 7.89
C ARG A 147 24.68 2.08 8.73
N GLN A 148 24.94 0.97 9.44
CA GLN A 148 23.92 0.27 10.26
C GLN A 148 23.20 1.18 11.29
N GLU A 149 23.88 2.20 11.80
CA GLU A 149 23.32 3.20 12.71
C GLU A 149 22.29 4.12 12.03
N GLU A 150 22.31 4.26 10.70
CA GLU A 150 21.44 5.18 9.97
C GLU A 150 20.02 4.64 9.79
N ILE A 151 19.82 3.32 9.71
CA ILE A 151 18.46 2.74 9.73
C ILE A 151 17.77 3.09 11.03
N ARG A 152 18.48 3.00 12.16
CA ARG A 152 17.91 3.34 13.47
C ARG A 152 17.47 4.80 13.47
N ARG A 153 18.31 5.69 12.96
CA ARG A 153 17.96 7.11 12.80
C ARG A 153 16.74 7.31 11.90
N TRP A 154 16.60 6.53 10.82
CA TRP A 154 15.43 6.59 9.95
C TRP A 154 14.16 6.07 10.63
N LEU A 155 14.26 4.98 11.41
CA LEU A 155 13.16 4.44 12.20
C LEU A 155 12.74 5.37 13.34
N GLU A 156 13.67 6.13 13.91
CA GLU A 156 13.40 7.16 14.92
C GLU A 156 12.87 8.46 14.31
N GLY A 157 13.15 8.70 13.02
CA GLY A 157 12.70 9.88 12.29
C GLY A 157 11.20 9.88 11.99
N PRO A 158 10.61 11.07 11.73
CA PRO A 158 9.21 11.17 11.33
C PRO A 158 8.97 10.46 9.99
N ALA A 159 7.73 9.99 9.77
CA ALA A 159 7.33 9.54 8.44
C ALA A 159 7.45 10.69 7.44
N LEU A 160 8.12 10.43 6.31
CA LEU A 160 8.33 11.40 5.24
C LEU A 160 7.22 11.32 4.19
N TRP A 161 6.54 10.18 4.10
CA TRP A 161 5.48 9.98 3.11
C TRP A 161 4.27 10.86 3.37
N GLN A 162 3.84 11.54 2.31
CA GLN A 162 2.53 12.15 2.20
C GLN A 162 1.82 11.55 1.00
N GLU A 163 0.55 11.18 1.18
CA GLU A 163 -0.23 10.62 0.08
C GLU A 163 -0.25 11.60 -1.11
N PRO A 164 0.03 11.14 -2.35
CA PRO A 164 0.09 12.03 -3.52
C PRO A 164 -1.19 12.82 -3.75
N CYS A 165 -2.34 12.27 -3.33
CA CYS A 165 -3.64 12.91 -3.40
C CYS A 165 -3.83 14.03 -2.35
N ARG A 166 -3.07 14.06 -1.25
CA ARG A 166 -3.19 15.06 -0.17
C ARG A 166 -3.05 16.49 -0.70
N SER A 167 -2.12 16.71 -1.63
CA SER A 167 -1.87 18.01 -2.23
C SER A 167 -2.52 18.18 -3.60
N ALA A 168 -3.37 17.24 -4.04
CA ALA A 168 -3.92 17.26 -5.40
C ALA A 168 -4.74 18.53 -5.67
N ALA A 169 -5.61 18.95 -4.75
CA ALA A 169 -6.37 20.19 -4.86
C ALA A 169 -5.46 21.41 -5.06
N GLY A 170 -4.41 21.55 -4.24
CA GLY A 170 -3.45 22.66 -4.37
C GLY A 170 -2.59 22.59 -5.64
N ARG A 171 -2.28 21.39 -6.14
CA ARG A 171 -1.44 21.20 -7.35
C ARG A 171 -2.23 21.30 -8.67
N MET A 172 -3.50 20.91 -8.66
CA MET A 172 -4.31 20.74 -9.88
C MET A 172 -5.52 21.69 -9.92
N GLY A 173 -5.95 22.23 -8.78
CA GLY A 173 -7.22 22.96 -8.64
C GLY A 173 -8.40 22.04 -8.36
N ASP A 174 -9.39 22.55 -7.61
CA ASP A 174 -10.55 21.77 -7.17
C ASP A 174 -11.39 21.25 -8.34
N GLU A 175 -11.57 22.06 -9.38
CA GLU A 175 -12.34 21.67 -10.58
C GLU A 175 -11.67 20.51 -11.32
N ALA A 176 -10.34 20.54 -11.48
CA ALA A 176 -9.62 19.46 -12.12
C ALA A 176 -9.67 18.17 -11.28
N VAL A 177 -9.60 18.29 -9.95
CA VAL A 177 -9.80 17.14 -9.05
C VAL A 177 -11.20 16.58 -9.19
N ALA A 178 -12.24 17.43 -9.20
CA ALA A 178 -13.62 17.01 -9.39
C ALA A 178 -13.81 16.27 -10.72
N ALA A 179 -13.30 16.84 -11.82
CA ALA A 179 -13.37 16.20 -13.13
C ALA A 179 -12.68 14.83 -13.18
N VAL A 180 -11.55 14.66 -12.49
CA VAL A 180 -10.88 13.36 -12.35
C VAL A 180 -11.75 12.38 -11.55
N LEU A 181 -12.33 12.82 -10.43
CA LEU A 181 -13.20 11.98 -9.61
C LEU A 181 -14.46 11.56 -10.36
N ASP A 182 -15.11 12.47 -11.09
CA ASP A 182 -16.29 12.18 -11.91
C ASP A 182 -15.95 11.14 -12.99
N ARG A 183 -14.85 11.36 -13.72
CA ARG A 183 -14.39 10.40 -14.74
C ARG A 183 -14.12 9.01 -14.15
N LEU A 184 -13.45 8.93 -12.99
CA LEU A 184 -13.17 7.65 -12.33
C LEU A 184 -14.45 7.01 -11.77
N GLY A 185 -15.39 7.82 -11.29
CA GLY A 185 -16.73 7.41 -10.90
C GLY A 185 -17.49 6.76 -12.05
N ASP A 186 -17.50 7.40 -13.23
CA ASP A 186 -18.11 6.87 -14.44
C ASP A 186 -17.50 5.54 -14.87
N ILE A 187 -16.18 5.42 -14.84
CA ILE A 187 -15.49 4.15 -15.16
C ILE A 187 -15.94 3.05 -14.20
N ARG A 188 -15.97 3.34 -12.89
CA ARG A 188 -16.41 2.39 -11.88
C ARG A 188 -17.87 2.00 -12.07
N PHE A 189 -18.75 2.98 -12.35
CA PHE A 189 -20.16 2.75 -12.59
C PHE A 189 -20.38 1.85 -13.80
N ARG A 190 -19.78 2.18 -14.95
CA ARG A 190 -19.87 1.36 -16.18
C ARG A 190 -19.37 -0.06 -15.97
N ARG A 191 -18.27 -0.25 -15.22
CA ARG A 191 -17.76 -1.60 -14.89
C ARG A 191 -18.80 -2.39 -14.09
N ARG A 192 -19.37 -1.77 -13.05
CA ARG A 192 -20.41 -2.40 -12.22
C ARG A 192 -21.66 -2.73 -13.03
N THR A 193 -22.11 -1.82 -13.89
CA THR A 193 -23.26 -2.06 -14.78
C THR A 193 -22.99 -3.21 -15.75
N ALA A 194 -21.79 -3.29 -16.32
CA ALA A 194 -21.43 -4.37 -17.25
C ALA A 194 -21.33 -5.74 -16.56
N GLU A 195 -20.88 -5.79 -15.30
CA GLU A 195 -20.91 -7.01 -14.46
C GLU A 195 -22.36 -7.47 -14.23
N LEU A 196 -23.24 -6.57 -13.77
CA LEU A 196 -24.65 -6.90 -13.50
C LEU A 196 -25.41 -7.30 -14.77
N ARG A 197 -25.19 -6.61 -15.89
CA ARG A 197 -25.79 -6.98 -17.19
C ARG A 197 -25.40 -8.38 -17.64
N ARG A 198 -24.15 -8.80 -17.39
CA ARG A 198 -23.69 -10.16 -17.70
C ARG A 198 -24.37 -11.20 -16.80
N ALA A 199 -24.52 -10.90 -15.51
CA ALA A 199 -25.21 -11.80 -14.57
C ALA A 199 -26.68 -12.01 -14.93
N LEU A 200 -27.38 -10.94 -15.35
CA LEU A 200 -28.79 -10.99 -15.78
C LEU A 200 -29.05 -11.88 -17.01
N ALA A 201 -28.02 -12.29 -17.75
CA ALA A 201 -28.19 -13.20 -18.88
C ALA A 201 -28.42 -14.66 -18.46
N GLY A 202 -28.09 -15.03 -17.23
CA GLY A 202 -28.16 -16.41 -16.75
C GLY A 202 -28.71 -16.59 -15.33
N GLN A 203 -29.19 -15.52 -14.69
CA GLN A 203 -29.74 -15.52 -13.34
C GLN A 203 -31.01 -14.68 -13.28
N ASP A 204 -31.88 -14.99 -12.31
CA ASP A 204 -33.08 -14.21 -12.05
C ASP A 204 -32.73 -12.77 -11.59
N ARG A 205 -33.61 -11.81 -11.90
CA ARG A 205 -33.39 -10.39 -11.61
C ARG A 205 -33.25 -10.12 -10.11
N ASP A 206 -34.07 -10.77 -9.30
CA ASP A 206 -34.09 -10.55 -7.85
C ASP A 206 -32.83 -11.13 -7.22
N GLU A 207 -32.37 -12.28 -7.71
CA GLU A 207 -31.11 -12.91 -7.30
C GLU A 207 -29.89 -12.03 -7.62
N VAL A 208 -29.83 -11.48 -8.84
CA VAL A 208 -28.74 -10.57 -9.22
C VAL A 208 -28.74 -9.31 -8.36
N LEU A 209 -29.93 -8.76 -8.07
CA LEU A 209 -30.07 -7.60 -7.18
C LEU A 209 -29.62 -7.93 -5.76
N TYR A 210 -30.07 -9.06 -5.20
CA TYR A 210 -29.75 -9.49 -3.84
C TYR A 210 -28.24 -9.70 -3.66
N ARG A 211 -27.59 -10.44 -4.56
CA ARG A 211 -26.13 -10.58 -4.60
C ARG A 211 -25.42 -9.24 -4.66
N ALA A 212 -25.87 -8.34 -5.53
CA ALA A 212 -25.25 -7.04 -5.73
C ALA A 212 -25.34 -6.16 -4.47
N LEU A 213 -26.44 -6.24 -3.72
CA LEU A 213 -26.63 -5.56 -2.44
C LEU A 213 -25.75 -6.15 -1.35
N LEU A 214 -25.74 -7.48 -1.18
CA LEU A 214 -24.91 -8.15 -0.18
C LEU A 214 -23.43 -7.86 -0.41
N GLU A 215 -22.97 -7.92 -1.65
CA GLU A 215 -21.61 -7.57 -2.01
C GLU A 215 -21.25 -6.11 -1.65
N ALA A 216 -22.19 -5.18 -1.85
CA ALA A 216 -22.00 -3.78 -1.49
C ALA A 216 -21.96 -3.58 0.04
N LEU A 217 -22.78 -4.32 0.79
CA LEU A 217 -22.81 -4.32 2.26
C LEU A 217 -21.54 -4.93 2.86
N GLY A 218 -20.98 -5.96 2.23
CA GLY A 218 -19.73 -6.61 2.65
C GLY A 218 -18.46 -5.80 2.37
N TYR A 219 -18.58 -4.53 1.95
CA TYR A 219 -17.51 -3.61 1.53
C TYR A 219 -16.11 -3.91 2.09
N GLY A 220 -15.09 -3.86 1.23
CA GLY A 220 -13.70 -4.10 1.63
C GLY A 220 -13.39 -5.60 1.74
N GLY A 221 -12.91 -6.04 2.92
CA GLY A 221 -12.44 -7.41 3.14
C GLY A 221 -13.55 -8.46 3.25
N ASN A 222 -14.80 -8.07 3.52
CA ASN A 222 -15.90 -9.00 3.80
C ASN A 222 -16.76 -9.33 2.58
N ARG A 223 -16.35 -8.87 1.39
CA ARG A 223 -17.13 -8.99 0.15
C ARG A 223 -17.50 -10.44 -0.16
N GLU A 224 -16.55 -11.35 -0.05
CA GLU A 224 -16.74 -12.78 -0.34
C GLU A 224 -17.65 -13.44 0.71
N ALA A 225 -17.41 -13.17 2.01
CA ALA A 225 -18.23 -13.67 3.09
C ALA A 225 -19.71 -13.26 2.93
N PHE A 226 -19.98 -12.02 2.53
CA PHE A 226 -21.35 -11.56 2.28
C PHE A 226 -21.96 -12.19 1.03
N LEU A 227 -21.17 -12.45 -0.01
CA LEU A 227 -21.66 -13.16 -1.20
C LEU A 227 -22.07 -14.62 -0.90
N HIS A 228 -21.54 -15.24 0.15
CA HIS A 228 -22.00 -16.56 0.62
C HIS A 228 -23.37 -16.54 1.32
N LEU A 229 -23.87 -15.36 1.68
CA LEU A 229 -25.22 -15.18 2.24
C LEU A 229 -26.30 -15.02 1.15
N ALA A 230 -25.87 -14.96 -0.11
CA ALA A 230 -26.71 -14.74 -1.28
C ALA A 230 -27.23 -16.06 -1.86
#